data_AF-M4S5F3-F1
#
_entry.id   AF-M4S5F3-F1
#
_cell.length_a   1.000
_cell.length_b   1.000
_cell.length_c   1.000
_cell.angle_alpha   90.00
_cell.angle_beta   90.00
_cell.angle_gamma   90.00
#
_symmetry.space_group_name_H-M   'P 1'
#
loop_
_entity.id
_entity.type
_entity.pdbx_description
1 polymer ?
#
loop_
_entity_poly.entity_id
_entity_poly.type
_entity_poly.pdbx_seq_one_letter_code
_entity_poly.pdbx_strand_id
1 'polypeptide(L)'
;MSRNKITRANKPVSTALAIPTAAELVPIVGSERALAKLPGTGGAVAREDGTVLVTGRGYATRDGVIPAAEIYFVDGLRPAGEGVWLGEADKVAWRDETTGYECIMLRATRGGYLSGYVGVPRDHPLWGWEHGAVGPDLGVEVHGGLTYSRICEDGPSPERRLVEEARRICHVPTLPSQYEPVIHATGHRPGDVHAWWFGFDCNHAYDLVPEADRQPQPFLGAEVGAEYRDDAYVIQEILNLAAQLRAVADGVPAPPRQGPPLPPIGLDPHAGG
;
A
#
# COMPACT_ATOMS: atom_id res chain seq x y z
N MET A 1 -26.40 48.88 -8.43
CA MET A 1 -25.71 47.70 -9.01
C MET A 1 -24.29 47.67 -8.47
N SER A 2 -24.06 46.95 -7.36
CA SER A 2 -22.73 46.84 -6.75
C SER A 2 -22.13 45.49 -7.11
N ARG A 3 -21.02 45.47 -7.87
CA ARG A 3 -20.30 44.25 -8.24
C ARG A 3 -19.35 43.88 -7.10
N ASN A 4 -19.71 42.85 -6.33
CA ASN A 4 -18.80 42.23 -5.37
C ASN A 4 -17.60 41.64 -6.12
N LYS A 5 -16.40 42.09 -5.75
CA LYS A 5 -15.14 41.46 -6.13
C LYS A 5 -15.05 40.12 -5.42
N ILE A 6 -15.16 39.04 -6.18
CA ILE A 6 -14.82 37.69 -5.73
C ILE A 6 -13.31 37.69 -5.49
N THR A 7 -12.92 37.54 -4.23
CA THR A 7 -11.55 37.26 -3.80
C THR A 7 -11.10 35.95 -4.44
N ARG A 8 -10.06 36.01 -5.27
CA ARG A 8 -9.40 34.81 -5.81
C ARG A 8 -8.83 34.02 -4.63
N ALA A 9 -9.33 32.82 -4.41
CA ALA A 9 -8.67 31.83 -3.56
C ALA A 9 -7.28 31.53 -4.15
N ASN A 10 -6.27 31.48 -3.28
CA ASN A 10 -4.91 31.09 -3.67
C ASN A 10 -4.94 29.67 -4.22
N LYS A 11 -4.49 29.50 -5.47
CA LYS A 11 -4.20 28.17 -6.03
C LYS A 11 -3.07 27.53 -5.22
N PRO A 12 -3.18 26.27 -4.79
CA PRO A 12 -2.01 25.53 -4.31
C PRO A 12 -1.04 25.42 -5.49
N VAL A 13 0.16 25.95 -5.30
CA VAL A 13 1.23 25.89 -6.30
C VAL A 13 1.84 24.49 -6.19
N SER A 14 1.35 23.54 -6.98
CA SER A 14 2.08 22.31 -7.26
C SER A 14 3.32 22.69 -8.06
N THR A 15 4.41 22.95 -7.34
CA THR A 15 5.69 23.27 -7.96
C THR A 15 6.34 21.94 -8.29
N ALA A 16 6.36 21.57 -9.57
CA ALA A 16 7.24 20.50 -10.03
C ALA A 16 8.68 20.96 -9.78
N LEU A 17 9.24 20.55 -8.65
CA LEU A 17 10.61 20.85 -8.30
C LEU A 17 11.54 20.06 -9.24
N ALA A 18 12.64 20.69 -9.64
CA ALA A 18 13.75 20.02 -10.31
C ALA A 18 14.17 18.78 -9.51
N ILE A 19 14.70 17.75 -10.19
CA ILE A 19 15.17 16.50 -9.59
C ILE A 19 16.00 16.83 -8.34
N PRO A 20 15.49 16.60 -7.13
CA PRO A 20 16.20 17.01 -5.94
C PRO A 20 17.41 16.09 -5.76
N THR A 21 18.55 16.67 -5.40
CA THR A 21 19.72 15.91 -4.99
C THR A 21 19.41 15.11 -3.72
N ALA A 22 20.22 14.07 -3.43
CA ALA A 22 20.05 13.28 -2.21
C ALA A 22 20.00 14.14 -0.93
N ALA A 23 20.85 15.17 -0.84
CA ALA A 23 20.89 16.10 0.29
C ALA A 23 19.61 16.95 0.44
N GLU A 24 18.96 17.28 -0.68
CA GLU A 24 17.70 18.04 -0.68
C GLU A 24 16.50 17.15 -0.33
N LEU A 25 16.57 15.84 -0.59
CA LEU A 25 15.48 14.91 -0.29
C LEU A 25 15.34 14.59 1.20
N VAL A 26 16.43 14.47 1.96
CA VAL A 26 16.40 14.11 3.40
C VAL A 26 15.42 14.97 4.21
N PRO A 27 15.50 16.31 4.20
CA PRO A 27 14.55 17.14 4.95
C PRO A 27 13.12 17.09 4.38
N ILE A 28 12.93 16.64 3.14
CA ILE A 28 11.61 16.53 2.51
C ILE A 28 10.91 15.24 2.94
N VAL A 29 11.60 14.09 2.92
CA VAL A 29 11.03 12.79 3.33
C VAL A 29 11.15 12.54 4.85
N GLY A 30 11.87 13.43 5.54
CA GLY A 30 11.93 13.54 6.99
C GLY A 30 13.06 12.77 7.67
N SER A 31 13.77 11.87 6.98
CA SER A 31 14.92 11.16 7.56
C SER A 31 15.85 10.54 6.51
N GLU A 32 17.11 10.28 6.90
CA GLU A 32 18.04 9.49 6.07
C GLU A 32 17.56 8.04 5.90
N ARG A 33 16.87 7.49 6.91
CA ARG A 33 16.24 6.16 6.83
C ARG A 33 15.18 6.11 5.73
N ALA A 34 14.37 7.17 5.58
CA ALA A 34 13.38 7.29 4.51
C ALA A 34 14.03 7.51 3.14
N LEU A 35 15.12 8.28 3.07
CA LEU A 35 15.88 8.41 1.82
C LEU A 35 16.46 7.07 1.35
N ALA A 36 16.92 6.22 2.28
CA ALA A 36 17.45 4.89 1.95
C ALA A 36 16.41 3.98 1.29
N LYS A 37 15.10 4.22 1.50
CA LYS A 37 14.01 3.52 0.81
C LYS A 37 13.81 3.97 -0.64
N LEU A 38 14.50 5.02 -1.11
CA LEU A 38 14.32 5.61 -2.44
C LEU A 38 15.58 5.40 -3.31
N PRO A 39 15.88 4.17 -3.75
CA PRO A 39 17.04 3.91 -4.61
C PRO A 39 16.96 4.68 -5.94
N GLY A 40 18.12 4.81 -6.58
CA GLY A 40 18.29 5.46 -7.88
C GLY A 40 18.51 6.97 -7.79
N THR A 41 18.65 7.59 -8.96
CA THR A 41 18.80 9.04 -9.15
C THR A 41 17.69 9.52 -10.08
N GLY A 42 17.15 10.72 -9.86
CA GLY A 42 16.01 11.20 -10.67
C GLY A 42 14.72 11.29 -9.86
N GLY A 43 13.60 11.29 -10.60
CA GLY A 43 12.26 11.38 -10.04
C GLY A 43 11.75 12.81 -9.86
N ALA A 44 10.52 12.91 -9.36
CA ALA A 44 9.88 14.17 -9.03
C ALA A 44 9.32 14.12 -7.60
N VAL A 45 9.21 15.29 -6.98
CA VAL A 45 8.64 15.44 -5.64
C VAL A 45 7.55 16.50 -5.67
N ALA A 46 6.39 16.16 -5.10
CA ALA A 46 5.28 17.06 -4.88
C ALA A 46 4.92 17.09 -3.39
N ARG A 47 4.39 18.22 -2.90
CA ARG A 47 4.08 18.43 -1.48
C ARG A 47 2.75 19.14 -1.31
N GLU A 48 1.97 18.71 -0.33
CA GLU A 48 0.69 19.32 0.06
C GLU A 48 0.40 19.00 1.53
N ASP A 49 0.17 20.01 2.37
CA ASP A 49 -0.23 19.89 3.80
C ASP A 49 0.45 18.75 4.58
N GLY A 50 1.79 18.73 4.59
CA GLY A 50 2.57 17.70 5.30
C GLY A 50 2.60 16.33 4.62
N THR A 51 2.03 16.21 3.42
CA THR A 51 2.13 15.02 2.56
C THR A 51 3.16 15.26 1.47
N VAL A 52 4.04 14.29 1.28
CA VAL A 52 5.10 14.27 0.26
C VAL A 52 4.83 13.10 -0.66
N LEU A 53 4.77 13.37 -1.96
CA LEU A 53 4.74 12.35 -3.01
C LEU A 53 6.08 12.34 -3.74
N VAL A 54 6.69 11.17 -3.85
CA VAL A 54 7.85 10.88 -4.69
C VAL A 54 7.43 9.97 -5.83
N THR A 55 7.81 10.32 -7.06
CA THR A 55 7.58 9.50 -8.26
C THR A 55 8.86 9.30 -9.05
N GLY A 56 8.90 8.28 -9.92
CA GLY A 56 10.07 7.98 -10.76
C GLY A 56 11.27 7.43 -9.98
N ARG A 57 11.01 6.78 -8.84
CA ARG A 57 12.00 6.12 -7.99
C ARG A 57 11.46 4.75 -7.59
N GLY A 58 12.34 3.76 -7.49
CA GLY A 58 11.97 2.48 -6.89
C GLY A 58 11.75 2.64 -5.38
N TYR A 59 11.16 1.63 -4.76
CA TYR A 59 11.04 1.52 -3.31
C TYR A 59 11.86 0.33 -2.81
N ALA A 60 12.89 0.58 -1.99
CA ALA A 60 13.75 -0.47 -1.47
C ALA A 60 13.20 -1.04 -0.15
N THR A 61 13.11 -2.35 -0.08
CA THR A 61 12.87 -3.11 1.16
C THR A 61 14.15 -3.86 1.54
N ARG A 62 14.15 -4.61 2.64
CA ARG A 62 15.27 -5.52 2.95
C ARG A 62 15.38 -6.69 1.95
N ASP A 63 14.30 -7.03 1.27
CA ASP A 63 14.22 -8.22 0.40
C ASP A 63 14.33 -7.88 -1.09
N GLY A 64 14.28 -6.60 -1.48
CA GLY A 64 14.42 -6.19 -2.88
C GLY A 64 14.01 -4.75 -3.16
N VAL A 65 13.83 -4.42 -4.43
CA VAL A 65 13.35 -3.11 -4.88
C VAL A 65 12.10 -3.30 -5.72
N ILE A 66 11.03 -2.57 -5.37
CA ILE A 66 9.78 -2.52 -6.12
C ILE A 66 9.83 -1.35 -7.12
N PRO A 67 9.36 -1.54 -8.37
CA PRO A 67 9.23 -0.45 -9.35
C PRO A 67 8.03 0.45 -8.98
N ALA A 68 8.17 1.18 -7.87
CA ALA A 68 7.11 2.03 -7.34
C ALA A 68 6.75 3.15 -8.32
N ALA A 69 5.45 3.33 -8.55
CA ALA A 69 4.95 4.42 -9.35
C ALA A 69 4.74 5.68 -8.48
N GLU A 70 4.22 5.50 -7.27
CA GLU A 70 4.01 6.57 -6.29
C GLU A 70 4.40 6.13 -4.88
N ILE A 71 5.15 6.98 -4.18
CA ILE A 71 5.62 6.75 -2.81
C ILE A 71 5.25 7.97 -1.98
N TYR A 72 4.49 7.76 -0.90
CA TYR A 72 4.01 8.81 -0.03
C TYR A 72 4.64 8.74 1.36
N PHE A 73 5.00 9.92 1.87
CA PHE A 73 5.35 10.15 3.26
C PHE A 73 4.39 11.21 3.82
N VAL A 74 3.82 10.96 4.99
CA VAL A 74 2.79 11.80 5.60
C VAL A 74 3.24 12.18 7.01
N ASP A 75 3.39 13.48 7.24
CA ASP A 75 3.77 14.03 8.53
C ASP A 75 2.75 13.62 9.60
N GLY A 76 3.26 13.06 10.70
CA GLY A 76 2.45 12.64 11.85
C GLY A 76 1.66 11.34 11.67
N LEU A 77 1.78 10.63 10.54
CA LEU A 77 1.14 9.32 10.34
C LEU A 77 2.03 8.15 10.79
N ARG A 78 3.35 8.30 10.66
CA ARG A 78 4.30 7.30 11.17
C ARG A 78 4.24 7.24 12.71
N PRO A 79 4.33 6.03 13.30
CA PRO A 79 4.34 5.89 14.75
C PRO A 79 5.49 6.66 15.41
N ALA A 80 5.22 7.23 16.57
CA ALA A 80 6.23 7.84 17.42
C ALA A 80 7.15 6.79 18.06
N GLY A 81 8.37 7.18 18.43
CA GLY A 81 9.35 6.31 19.07
C GLY A 81 10.33 5.65 18.09
N GLU A 82 11.33 4.97 18.63
CA GLU A 82 12.33 4.24 17.83
C GLU A 82 11.73 2.96 17.24
N GLY A 83 11.91 2.77 15.94
CA GLY A 83 11.50 1.56 15.24
C GLY A 83 11.84 1.60 13.75
N VAL A 84 11.66 0.45 13.08
CA VAL A 84 11.93 0.31 11.64
C VAL A 84 10.99 1.17 10.79
N TRP A 85 9.77 1.43 11.28
CA TRP A 85 8.76 2.29 10.65
C TRP A 85 9.22 3.74 10.40
N LEU A 86 10.27 4.21 11.09
CA LEU A 86 10.83 5.54 10.85
C LEU A 86 11.46 5.72 9.47
N GLY A 87 11.84 4.62 8.81
CA GLY A 87 12.32 4.65 7.43
C GLY A 87 11.24 4.38 6.39
N GLU A 88 10.15 3.73 6.77
CA GLU A 88 9.15 3.25 5.81
C GLU A 88 8.28 4.37 5.24
N ALA A 89 7.83 4.18 4.01
CA ALA A 89 6.78 5.01 3.43
C ALA A 89 5.42 4.73 4.11
N ASP A 90 4.50 5.69 3.96
CA ASP A 90 3.13 5.57 4.45
C ASP A 90 2.18 5.02 3.39
N LYS A 91 2.52 5.21 2.11
CA LYS A 91 1.88 4.50 0.99
C LYS A 91 2.90 4.25 -0.11
N VAL A 92 2.87 3.05 -0.68
CA VAL A 92 3.60 2.70 -1.90
C VAL A 92 2.60 2.08 -2.86
N ALA A 93 2.46 2.64 -4.06
CA ALA A 93 1.60 2.11 -5.10
C ALA A 93 2.43 1.74 -6.33
N TRP A 94 2.20 0.55 -6.87
CA TRP A 94 2.91 0.03 -8.02
C TRP A 94 2.06 -0.97 -8.80
N ARG A 95 2.50 -1.31 -9.99
CA ARG A 95 1.97 -2.42 -10.76
C ARG A 95 2.92 -3.59 -10.65
N ASP A 96 2.43 -4.73 -10.18
CA ASP A 96 3.23 -5.94 -10.15
C ASP A 96 3.48 -6.42 -11.59
N GLU A 97 4.75 -6.50 -11.99
CA GLU A 97 5.15 -6.84 -13.35
C GLU A 97 4.80 -8.29 -13.72
N THR A 98 4.71 -9.18 -12.72
CA THR A 98 4.45 -10.61 -12.94
C THR A 98 2.99 -10.88 -13.25
N THR A 99 2.08 -10.29 -12.49
CA THR A 99 0.63 -10.52 -12.58
C THR A 99 -0.09 -9.46 -13.41
N GLY A 100 0.53 -8.28 -13.53
CA GLY A 100 -0.04 -7.09 -14.13
C GLY A 100 -1.04 -6.36 -13.24
N TYR A 101 -1.23 -6.76 -11.97
CA TYR A 101 -2.18 -6.16 -11.04
C TYR A 101 -1.62 -4.94 -10.31
N GLU A 102 -2.51 -4.01 -9.99
CA GLU A 102 -2.18 -2.83 -9.19
C GLU A 102 -2.10 -3.24 -7.72
N CYS A 103 -1.08 -2.74 -7.04
CA CYS A 103 -0.70 -3.14 -5.69
C CYS A 103 -0.47 -1.89 -4.83
N ILE A 104 -0.88 -1.97 -3.56
CA ILE A 104 -0.72 -0.88 -2.60
C ILE A 104 -0.25 -1.45 -1.26
N MET A 105 0.83 -0.90 -0.73
CA MET A 105 1.13 -0.92 0.70
C MET A 105 0.62 0.40 1.29
N LEU A 106 -0.10 0.36 2.40
CA LEU A 106 -0.67 1.55 3.04
C LEU A 106 -0.58 1.44 4.57
N ARG A 107 -0.17 2.53 5.22
CA ARG A 107 -0.16 2.65 6.67
C ARG A 107 -1.54 3.03 7.20
N ALA A 108 -2.01 2.27 8.18
CA ALA A 108 -3.26 2.56 8.85
C ALA A 108 -3.19 3.86 9.65
N THR A 109 -4.20 4.71 9.49
CA THR A 109 -4.33 5.98 10.24
C THR A 109 -4.55 5.78 11.74
N ARG A 110 -4.98 4.59 12.14
CA ARG A 110 -5.08 4.18 13.54
C ARG A 110 -4.16 2.98 13.76
N GLY A 111 -3.33 3.05 14.79
CA GLY A 111 -2.40 1.98 15.16
C GLY A 111 -1.05 2.03 14.42
N GLY A 112 -0.99 2.61 13.22
CA GLY A 112 0.26 2.84 12.48
C GLY A 112 0.91 1.57 11.91
N TYR A 113 0.19 0.44 11.92
CA TYR A 113 0.57 -0.79 11.23
C TYR A 113 0.42 -0.65 9.71
N LEU A 114 1.06 -1.54 8.97
CA LEU A 114 0.97 -1.59 7.51
C LEU A 114 -0.11 -2.59 7.06
N SER A 115 -0.71 -2.30 5.92
CA SER A 115 -1.72 -3.11 5.25
C SER A 115 -1.35 -3.25 3.77
N GLY A 116 -1.85 -4.31 3.15
CA GLY A 116 -1.59 -4.60 1.74
C GLY A 116 -2.86 -4.82 0.93
N TYR A 117 -2.84 -4.35 -0.31
CA TYR A 117 -4.00 -4.38 -1.21
C TYR A 117 -3.60 -4.73 -2.64
N VAL A 118 -4.45 -5.50 -3.33
CA VAL A 118 -4.31 -5.88 -4.74
C VAL A 118 -5.63 -5.60 -5.47
N GLY A 119 -5.54 -4.85 -6.56
CA GLY A 119 -6.68 -4.49 -7.42
C GLY A 119 -6.82 -5.46 -8.59
N VAL A 120 -7.99 -6.09 -8.70
CA VAL A 120 -8.35 -6.96 -9.83
C VAL A 120 -9.31 -6.26 -10.80
N PRO A 121 -9.19 -6.52 -12.12
CA PRO A 121 -10.06 -5.94 -13.13
C PRO A 121 -11.47 -6.56 -13.12
N ARG A 122 -12.40 -5.93 -13.85
CA ARG A 122 -13.83 -6.32 -13.88
C ARG A 122 -14.11 -7.71 -14.44
N ASP A 123 -13.22 -8.22 -15.28
CA ASP A 123 -13.29 -9.56 -15.87
C ASP A 123 -12.70 -10.65 -14.95
N HIS A 124 -12.13 -10.28 -13.79
CA HIS A 124 -11.63 -11.24 -12.82
C HIS A 124 -12.76 -12.08 -12.19
N PRO A 125 -12.61 -13.41 -12.00
CA PRO A 125 -13.67 -14.27 -11.46
C PRO A 125 -14.18 -13.87 -10.06
N LEU A 126 -13.30 -13.30 -9.24
CA LEU A 126 -13.62 -12.80 -7.90
C LEU A 126 -14.02 -11.32 -7.85
N TRP A 127 -14.17 -10.65 -8.99
CA TRP A 127 -14.59 -9.26 -9.00
C TRP A 127 -15.96 -9.11 -8.32
N GLY A 128 -16.08 -8.16 -7.39
CA GLY A 128 -17.31 -7.91 -6.63
C GLY A 128 -17.57 -8.85 -5.46
N TRP A 129 -16.68 -9.80 -5.19
CA TRP A 129 -16.81 -10.68 -4.04
C TRP A 129 -16.39 -9.97 -2.75
N GLU A 130 -17.20 -10.12 -1.70
CA GLU A 130 -16.77 -9.71 -0.37
C GLU A 130 -15.62 -10.61 0.12
N HIS A 131 -14.68 -10.04 0.86
CA HIS A 131 -13.46 -10.72 1.30
C HIS A 131 -13.78 -11.98 2.11
N GLY A 132 -14.79 -11.91 2.98
CA GLY A 132 -15.25 -13.05 3.79
C GLY A 132 -15.98 -14.14 2.98
N ALA A 133 -16.34 -13.88 1.72
CA ALA A 133 -16.92 -14.87 0.81
C ALA A 133 -15.86 -15.61 -0.02
N VAL A 134 -14.62 -15.11 -0.05
CA VAL A 134 -13.50 -15.80 -0.70
C VAL A 134 -13.01 -16.89 0.25
N GLY A 135 -13.48 -18.12 0.01
CA GLY A 135 -13.14 -19.26 0.85
C GLY A 135 -11.68 -19.71 0.67
N PRO A 136 -11.06 -20.33 1.69
CA PRO A 136 -9.71 -20.91 1.60
C PRO A 136 -9.57 -21.95 0.48
N ASP A 137 -10.66 -22.64 0.13
CA ASP A 137 -10.69 -23.65 -0.95
C ASP A 137 -10.35 -23.07 -2.34
N LEU A 138 -10.42 -21.73 -2.50
CA LEU A 138 -9.99 -21.03 -3.72
C LEU A 138 -8.47 -20.79 -3.76
N GLY A 139 -7.73 -21.23 -2.74
CA GLY A 139 -6.27 -21.10 -2.66
C GLY A 139 -5.79 -19.68 -2.35
N VAL A 140 -6.66 -18.83 -1.78
CA VAL A 140 -6.30 -17.47 -1.37
C VAL A 140 -5.96 -17.47 0.12
N GLU A 141 -4.67 -17.34 0.43
CA GLU A 141 -4.11 -17.34 1.77
C GLU A 141 -3.10 -16.18 1.92
N VAL A 142 -3.35 -15.30 2.88
CA VAL A 142 -2.52 -14.12 3.18
C VAL A 142 -2.50 -13.89 4.69
N HIS A 143 -1.60 -13.03 5.17
CA HIS A 143 -1.49 -12.62 6.58
C HIS A 143 -2.84 -12.34 7.26
N GLY A 144 -3.24 -13.23 8.18
CA GLY A 144 -4.51 -13.15 8.90
C GLY A 144 -5.78 -13.33 8.07
N GLY A 145 -5.64 -13.62 6.78
CA GLY A 145 -6.72 -13.73 5.81
C GLY A 145 -7.10 -12.38 5.18
N LEU A 146 -8.03 -12.42 4.23
CA LEU A 146 -8.55 -11.21 3.61
C LEU A 146 -9.47 -10.45 4.58
N THR A 147 -9.15 -9.18 4.82
CA THR A 147 -9.91 -8.28 5.71
C THR A 147 -10.54 -7.09 4.97
N TYR A 148 -10.27 -6.97 3.66
CA TYR A 148 -10.79 -5.88 2.84
C TYR A 148 -11.22 -6.37 1.45
N SER A 149 -12.37 -5.88 0.99
CA SER A 149 -12.86 -6.02 -0.39
C SER A 149 -13.79 -4.86 -0.75
N ARG A 150 -13.40 -3.96 -1.66
CA ARG A 150 -14.30 -2.89 -2.17
C ARG A 150 -13.88 -2.44 -3.58
N ILE A 151 -14.77 -1.69 -4.23
CA ILE A 151 -14.42 -0.93 -5.43
C ILE A 151 -13.40 0.18 -5.09
N CYS A 152 -12.62 0.63 -6.08
CA CYS A 152 -11.68 1.77 -5.97
C CYS A 152 -12.31 2.92 -5.19
N GLU A 153 -11.55 3.48 -4.26
CA GLU A 153 -11.94 4.69 -3.53
C GLU A 153 -11.67 5.95 -4.38
N ASP A 154 -12.23 6.00 -5.58
CA ASP A 154 -12.12 7.18 -6.44
C ASP A 154 -12.81 8.37 -5.76
N GLY A 155 -12.08 9.48 -5.63
CA GLY A 155 -12.54 10.64 -4.90
C GLY A 155 -13.61 11.41 -5.67
N PRO A 156 -14.61 12.02 -5.01
CA PRO A 156 -15.61 12.85 -5.69
C PRO A 156 -15.04 14.18 -6.22
N SER A 157 -13.76 14.46 -6.03
CA SER A 157 -13.13 15.73 -6.40
C SER A 157 -12.68 15.70 -7.86
N PRO A 158 -13.01 16.71 -8.67
CA PRO A 158 -12.46 16.85 -10.02
C PRO A 158 -10.96 17.14 -10.03
N GLU A 159 -10.37 17.50 -8.89
CA GLU A 159 -8.93 17.74 -8.73
C GLU A 159 -8.33 16.76 -7.71
N ARG A 160 -7.30 16.04 -8.14
CA ARG A 160 -6.53 15.09 -7.32
C ARG A 160 -5.75 15.83 -6.23
N ARG A 161 -5.96 15.47 -4.96
CA ARG A 161 -5.25 16.02 -3.80
C ARG A 161 -4.33 14.99 -3.16
N LEU A 162 -3.05 15.30 -2.99
CA LEU A 162 -2.05 14.37 -2.44
C LEU A 162 -2.44 13.87 -1.05
N VAL A 163 -3.00 14.75 -0.22
CA VAL A 163 -3.41 14.40 1.15
C VAL A 163 -4.51 13.35 1.19
N GLU A 164 -5.37 13.30 0.17
CA GLU A 164 -6.44 12.31 0.06
C GLU A 164 -5.89 11.02 -0.55
N GLU A 165 -5.12 11.15 -1.62
CA GLU A 165 -4.52 10.03 -2.34
C GLU A 165 -3.55 9.21 -1.50
N ALA A 166 -2.82 9.85 -0.59
CA ALA A 166 -1.94 9.19 0.36
C ALA A 166 -2.66 8.20 1.29
N ARG A 167 -4.00 8.29 1.39
CA ARG A 167 -4.83 7.48 2.30
C ARG A 167 -5.85 6.58 1.59
N ARG A 168 -6.04 6.76 0.29
CA ARG A 168 -7.02 6.02 -0.52
C ARG A 168 -6.46 4.71 -1.04
N ILE A 169 -7.33 3.73 -1.15
CA ILE A 169 -7.09 2.51 -1.93
C ILE A 169 -7.63 2.75 -3.34
N CYS A 170 -6.77 3.27 -4.23
CA CYS A 170 -7.14 3.46 -5.63
C CYS A 170 -5.93 3.36 -6.55
N HIS A 171 -6.19 3.18 -7.85
CA HIS A 171 -5.18 2.92 -8.88
C HIS A 171 -4.25 4.12 -9.08
N VAL A 172 -3.05 3.87 -9.59
CA VAL A 172 -2.12 4.94 -9.96
C VAL A 172 -2.57 5.60 -11.28
N PRO A 173 -2.72 6.94 -11.35
CA PRO A 173 -3.13 7.60 -12.58
C PRO A 173 -2.06 7.48 -13.68
N THR A 174 -2.42 6.93 -14.84
CA THR A 174 -1.55 6.97 -16.03
C THR A 174 -1.59 8.37 -16.65
N LEU A 175 -0.59 9.20 -16.39
CA LEU A 175 -0.45 10.50 -17.04
C LEU A 175 0.93 10.73 -17.67
N PRO A 176 1.00 11.13 -18.97
CA PRO A 176 -0.09 11.03 -19.95
C PRO A 176 -0.44 9.54 -20.19
N SER A 177 -1.58 9.27 -20.85
CA SER A 177 -1.98 7.92 -21.24
C SER A 177 -0.95 7.29 -22.19
N GLN A 178 0.13 6.74 -21.64
CA GLN A 178 1.12 6.01 -22.40
C GLN A 178 0.49 4.67 -22.79
N TYR A 179 0.54 4.35 -24.07
CA TYR A 179 0.12 3.04 -24.57
C TYR A 179 1.09 2.00 -24.00
N GLU A 180 0.57 1.10 -23.17
CA GLU A 180 1.32 -0.09 -22.76
C GLU A 180 0.73 -1.33 -23.44
N PRO A 181 1.59 -2.19 -24.00
CA PRO A 181 1.14 -3.41 -24.65
C PRO A 181 0.42 -4.33 -23.66
N VAL A 182 -0.67 -4.92 -24.11
CA VAL A 182 -1.42 -5.94 -23.37
C VAL A 182 -0.62 -7.24 -23.37
N ILE A 183 -0.02 -7.58 -22.23
CA ILE A 183 0.86 -8.76 -22.09
C ILE A 183 0.03 -10.03 -21.74
N HIS A 184 -1.18 -9.86 -21.20
CA HIS A 184 -2.04 -10.97 -20.74
C HIS A 184 -3.46 -10.87 -21.32
N ALA A 185 -4.12 -12.01 -21.55
CA ALA A 185 -5.43 -12.11 -22.20
C ALA A 185 -6.57 -11.38 -21.47
N THR A 186 -6.42 -11.10 -20.18
CA THR A 186 -7.32 -10.31 -19.31
C THR A 186 -6.83 -8.86 -19.12
N GLY A 187 -5.97 -8.35 -20.02
CA GLY A 187 -5.27 -7.08 -19.84
C GLY A 187 -6.12 -5.81 -19.94
N HIS A 188 -7.42 -5.88 -19.62
CA HIS A 188 -8.15 -4.71 -19.19
C HIS A 188 -7.54 -4.24 -17.87
N ARG A 189 -7.02 -3.01 -17.85
CA ARG A 189 -6.28 -2.49 -16.69
C ARG A 189 -7.21 -2.30 -15.48
N PRO A 190 -6.73 -2.52 -14.25
CA PRO A 190 -7.33 -1.96 -13.04
C PRO A 190 -7.21 -0.42 -12.93
N GLY A 191 -6.75 0.27 -13.98
CA GLY A 191 -6.93 1.73 -14.14
C GLY A 191 -8.36 2.13 -14.53
N ASP A 192 -9.25 1.15 -14.62
CA ASP A 192 -10.69 1.36 -14.61
C ASP A 192 -11.13 1.83 -13.21
N VAL A 193 -11.96 2.87 -13.14
CA VAL A 193 -12.65 3.32 -11.92
C VAL A 193 -13.44 2.19 -11.23
N HIS A 194 -13.58 1.04 -11.91
CA HIS A 194 -14.24 -0.16 -11.44
C HIS A 194 -13.32 -1.28 -10.94
N ALA A 195 -12.02 -1.05 -10.71
CA ALA A 195 -11.17 -2.05 -10.07
C ALA A 195 -11.75 -2.49 -8.70
N TRP A 196 -11.70 -3.79 -8.43
CA TRP A 196 -12.10 -4.38 -7.14
C TRP A 196 -10.84 -4.73 -6.36
N TRP A 197 -10.70 -4.17 -5.16
CA TRP A 197 -9.51 -4.29 -4.33
C TRP A 197 -9.73 -5.30 -3.23
N PHE A 198 -8.86 -6.30 -3.15
CA PHE A 198 -8.73 -7.19 -2.01
C PHE A 198 -7.57 -6.74 -1.13
N GLY A 199 -7.64 -6.98 0.18
CA GLY A 199 -6.54 -6.64 1.07
C GLY A 199 -6.58 -7.32 2.43
N PHE A 200 -5.51 -7.09 3.18
CA PHE A 200 -5.26 -7.60 4.52
C PHE A 200 -4.61 -6.49 5.37
N ASP A 201 -4.66 -6.64 6.70
CA ASP A 201 -4.02 -5.71 7.63
C ASP A 201 -3.08 -6.42 8.61
N CYS A 202 -2.06 -5.72 9.12
CA CYS A 202 -1.14 -6.27 10.12
C CYS A 202 -1.54 -5.86 11.54
N ASN A 203 -2.79 -6.12 11.90
CA ASN A 203 -3.35 -5.86 13.24
C ASN A 203 -4.07 -7.10 13.78
N HIS A 204 -3.33 -8.21 13.82
CA HIS A 204 -3.78 -9.47 14.41
C HIS A 204 -3.17 -9.70 15.80
N ALA A 205 -3.65 -10.70 16.52
CA ALA A 205 -3.22 -11.00 17.89
C ALA A 205 -1.70 -11.26 18.04
N TYR A 206 -1.05 -11.67 16.96
CA TYR A 206 0.40 -11.94 16.85
C TYR A 206 1.19 -10.80 16.20
N ASP A 207 0.56 -9.64 15.95
CA ASP A 207 1.22 -8.47 15.38
C ASP A 207 1.53 -7.44 16.46
N LEU A 208 2.76 -6.92 16.44
CA LEU A 208 3.11 -5.73 17.20
C LEU A 208 2.56 -4.51 16.46
N VAL A 209 1.57 -3.85 17.06
CA VAL A 209 1.00 -2.60 16.53
C VAL A 209 1.67 -1.40 17.21
N PRO A 210 2.42 -0.55 16.48
CA PRO A 210 3.29 0.46 17.08
C PRO A 210 2.59 1.47 18.00
N GLU A 211 1.39 1.93 17.66
CA GLU A 211 0.64 2.90 18.47
C GLU A 211 -0.40 2.26 19.40
N ALA A 212 -0.27 0.97 19.70
CA ALA A 212 -1.24 0.27 20.55
C ALA A 212 -1.33 0.82 21.98
N ASP A 213 -0.33 1.57 22.47
CA ASP A 213 -0.29 2.21 23.81
C ASP A 213 -1.47 3.17 24.12
N ARG A 214 -2.31 3.48 23.13
CA ARG A 214 -3.58 4.22 23.29
C ARG A 214 -4.81 3.34 23.55
N GLN A 215 -4.66 2.02 23.61
CA GLN A 215 -5.68 1.03 23.98
C GLN A 215 -5.04 -0.08 24.84
N PRO A 216 -5.72 -0.63 25.86
CA PRO A 216 -5.16 -1.75 26.63
C PRO A 216 -4.93 -2.94 25.69
N GLN A 217 -3.67 -3.31 25.47
CA GLN A 217 -3.33 -4.54 24.77
C GLN A 217 -3.98 -5.71 25.51
N PRO A 218 -4.74 -6.59 24.82
CA PRO A 218 -5.15 -7.82 25.45
C PRO A 218 -3.90 -8.59 25.88
N PHE A 219 -3.93 -9.11 27.09
CA PHE A 219 -2.89 -9.85 27.83
C PHE A 219 -2.04 -10.84 27.01
N LEU A 220 -2.52 -11.25 25.82
CA LEU A 220 -1.93 -12.25 24.93
C LEU A 220 -0.69 -11.81 24.14
N GLY A 221 -0.54 -10.53 23.77
CA GLY A 221 0.48 -10.10 22.79
C GLY A 221 1.95 -10.37 23.19
N ALA A 222 2.25 -10.26 24.49
CA ALA A 222 3.57 -10.56 25.04
C ALA A 222 3.82 -12.08 25.19
N GLU A 223 2.76 -12.88 25.33
CA GLU A 223 2.84 -14.33 25.47
C GLU A 223 2.94 -15.05 24.11
N VAL A 224 2.50 -14.42 23.02
CA VAL A 224 2.56 -15.00 21.65
C VAL A 224 3.78 -14.58 20.83
N GLY A 225 4.69 -13.76 21.37
CA GLY A 225 5.87 -13.29 20.64
C GLY A 225 5.52 -12.36 19.46
N ALA A 226 4.62 -11.40 19.70
CA ALA A 226 4.15 -10.49 18.65
C ALA A 226 5.28 -9.73 17.93
N GLU A 227 5.20 -9.68 16.60
CA GLU A 227 6.24 -9.11 15.73
C GLU A 227 5.67 -7.96 14.89
N TYR A 228 6.47 -6.91 14.66
CA TYR A 228 6.07 -5.86 13.73
C TYR A 228 6.24 -6.37 12.29
N ARG A 229 5.17 -6.27 11.50
CA ARG A 229 5.18 -6.59 10.08
C ARG A 229 5.72 -5.40 9.29
N ASP A 230 7.01 -5.45 8.99
CA ASP A 230 7.74 -4.43 8.25
C ASP A 230 7.33 -4.34 6.78
N ASP A 231 7.80 -3.29 6.10
CA ASP A 231 7.48 -3.06 4.69
C ASP A 231 7.89 -4.22 3.77
N ALA A 232 8.98 -4.92 4.06
CA ALA A 232 9.41 -6.08 3.29
C ALA A 232 8.42 -7.25 3.42
N TYR A 233 7.98 -7.55 4.64
CA TYR A 233 6.95 -8.56 4.89
C TYR A 233 5.66 -8.21 4.16
N VAL A 234 5.15 -6.99 4.33
CA VAL A 234 3.87 -6.59 3.74
C VAL A 234 3.92 -6.58 2.22
N ILE A 235 5.02 -6.12 1.63
CA ILE A 235 5.21 -6.18 0.18
C ILE A 235 5.25 -7.64 -0.30
N GLN A 236 5.95 -8.54 0.40
CA GLN A 236 5.98 -9.96 0.02
C GLN A 236 4.58 -10.59 0.09
N GLU A 237 3.77 -10.25 1.09
CA GLU A 237 2.38 -10.70 1.20
C GLU A 237 1.50 -10.17 0.07
N ILE A 238 1.69 -8.91 -0.34
CA ILE A 238 1.00 -8.34 -1.49
C ILE A 238 1.35 -9.09 -2.77
N LEU A 239 2.64 -9.41 -2.98
CA LEU A 239 3.09 -10.18 -4.15
C LEU A 239 2.53 -11.61 -4.15
N ASN A 240 2.51 -12.27 -2.99
CA ASN A 240 1.87 -13.58 -2.82
C ASN A 240 0.37 -13.51 -3.17
N LEU A 241 -0.35 -12.53 -2.63
CA LEU A 241 -1.78 -12.34 -2.89
C LEU A 241 -2.05 -12.06 -4.38
N ALA A 242 -1.25 -11.20 -5.01
CA ALA A 242 -1.39 -10.92 -6.44
C ALA A 242 -1.20 -12.18 -7.29
N ALA A 243 -0.20 -13.00 -6.96
CA ALA A 243 0.08 -14.24 -7.66
C ALA A 243 -1.05 -15.28 -7.50
N GLN A 244 -1.63 -15.38 -6.30
CA GLN A 244 -2.79 -16.24 -6.04
C GLN A 244 -4.03 -15.78 -6.79
N LEU A 245 -4.35 -14.47 -6.77
CA LEU A 245 -5.46 -13.90 -7.55
C LEU A 245 -5.26 -14.15 -9.05
N ARG A 246 -4.02 -13.99 -9.54
CA ARG A 246 -3.69 -14.28 -10.94
C ARG A 246 -3.94 -15.75 -11.28
N ALA A 247 -3.56 -16.67 -10.40
CA ALA A 247 -3.80 -18.09 -10.58
C ALA A 247 -5.29 -18.41 -10.67
N VAL A 248 -6.13 -17.76 -9.84
CA VAL A 248 -7.60 -17.87 -9.94
C VAL A 248 -8.11 -17.37 -11.29
N ALA A 249 -7.64 -16.22 -11.78
CA ALA A 249 -8.02 -15.68 -13.09
C ALA A 249 -7.64 -16.63 -14.25
N ASP A 250 -6.48 -17.29 -14.14
CA ASP A 250 -5.98 -18.22 -15.14
C ASP A 250 -6.54 -19.64 -15.00
N GLY A 251 -7.27 -19.93 -13.92
CA GLY A 251 -7.80 -21.27 -13.63
C GLY A 251 -6.70 -22.29 -13.33
N VAL A 252 -5.57 -21.86 -12.78
CA VAL A 252 -4.42 -22.70 -12.42
C VAL A 252 -4.23 -22.75 -10.90
N PRO A 253 -3.52 -23.75 -10.36
CA PRO A 253 -3.22 -23.80 -8.93
C PRO A 253 -2.41 -22.59 -8.46
N ALA A 254 -2.70 -22.12 -7.24
CA ALA A 254 -1.92 -21.07 -6.62
C ALA A 254 -0.43 -21.45 -6.53
N PRO A 255 0.49 -20.53 -6.84
CA PRO A 255 1.92 -20.78 -6.68
C PRO A 255 2.27 -20.96 -5.21
N PRO A 256 3.40 -21.65 -4.90
CA PRO A 256 3.86 -21.76 -3.52
C PRO A 256 4.14 -20.37 -2.95
N ARG A 257 3.74 -20.17 -1.70
CA ARG A 257 4.03 -18.97 -0.92
C ARG A 257 5.53 -18.71 -0.86
N GLN A 258 5.90 -17.44 -1.01
CA GLN A 258 7.25 -16.96 -0.74
C GLN A 258 7.31 -16.26 0.63
N GLY A 259 8.44 -16.38 1.31
CA GLY A 259 8.62 -15.83 2.66
C GLY A 259 8.29 -16.82 3.79
N PRO A 260 8.29 -16.35 5.05
CA PRO A 260 8.03 -17.20 6.20
C PRO A 260 6.59 -17.77 6.17
N PRO A 261 6.36 -18.93 6.84
CA PRO A 261 5.01 -19.46 6.99
C PRO A 261 4.10 -18.44 7.69
N LEU A 262 2.81 -18.50 7.38
CA LEU A 262 1.82 -17.66 8.07
C LEU A 262 1.81 -17.98 9.57
N PRO A 263 1.66 -16.96 10.44
CA PRO A 263 1.42 -17.21 11.84
C PRO A 263 0.16 -18.07 12.02
N PRO A 264 0.16 -19.02 12.97
CA PRO A 264 -1.01 -19.86 13.21
C PRO A 264 -2.23 -19.00 13.59
N ILE A 265 -3.35 -19.27 12.94
CA ILE A 265 -4.64 -18.64 13.26
C ILE A 265 -5.21 -19.37 14.49
N GLY A 266 -4.74 -19.00 15.68
CA GLY A 266 -5.18 -19.58 16.96
C GLY A 266 -4.05 -19.71 17.98
N LEU A 267 -4.40 -20.12 19.20
CA LEU A 267 -3.40 -20.55 20.20
C LEU A 267 -2.80 -21.87 19.71
N ASP A 268 -1.47 -21.94 19.60
CA ASP A 268 -0.78 -23.20 19.35
C ASP A 268 -1.02 -24.14 20.55
N PRO A 269 -1.73 -25.28 20.38
CA PRO A 269 -1.96 -26.23 21.46
C PRO A 269 -0.66 -26.88 21.98
N HIS A 270 0.46 -26.71 21.28
CA HIS A 270 1.78 -27.20 21.67
C HIS A 270 2.69 -26.12 22.28
N ALA A 271 2.27 -24.85 22.29
CA ALA A 271 3.02 -23.73 22.88
C ALA A 271 2.56 -23.36 24.31
N GLY A 272 1.74 -24.21 24.96
CA GLY A 272 1.46 -24.12 26.40
C GLY A 272 2.46 -24.96 27.19
N GLY A 273 3.16 -24.33 28.14
CA GLY A 273 4.15 -24.97 29.01
C GLY A 273 3.61 -26.03 29.98
#